data_AF-A0A1V0NI95-F1
#
_entry.id   AF-A0A1V0NI95-F1
#
_cell.length_a   1.000
_cell.length_b   1.000
_cell.length_c   1.000
_cell.angle_alpha   90.00
_cell.angle_beta   90.00
_cell.angle_gamma   90.00
#
_symmetry.space_group_name_H-M   'P 1'
#
loop_
_entity.id
_entity.type
_entity.pdbx_description
1 polymer ?
#
loop_
_entity_poly.entity_id
_entity_poly.type
_entity_poly.pdbx_seq_one_letter_code
_entity_poly.pdbx_strand_id
1 'polypeptide(L)' 'MLWSKIKTKLVDKNMTEYELGKVTGLGAQQIHQFKKRNSENPRWLTMVKIADALDISLDEFREKGK' A
#
# COMPACT_ATOMS: atom_id res chain seq x y z
N MET A 1 3.78 8.63 7.23
CA MET A 1 2.72 7.61 7.44
C MET A 1 2.39 6.86 6.15
N LEU A 2 2.35 5.54 6.22
CA LEU A 2 2.43 4.59 5.09
C LEU A 2 1.29 4.72 4.07
N TRP A 3 0.05 4.88 4.52
CA TRP A 3 -1.11 4.93 3.63
C TRP A 3 -1.06 6.10 2.65
N SER A 4 -0.59 7.26 3.11
CA SER A 4 -0.42 8.44 2.25
C SER A 4 0.54 8.16 1.09
N LYS A 5 1.63 7.42 1.32
CA LYS A 5 2.57 7.02 0.26
C LYS A 5 1.91 6.08 -0.76
N ILE A 6 1.17 5.08 -0.28
CA ILE A 6 0.40 4.17 -1.13
C ILE A 6 -0.57 4.96 -2.01
N LYS A 7 -1.31 5.90 -1.40
CA LYS A 7 -2.28 6.74 -2.13
C LYS A 7 -1.62 7.60 -3.21
N THR A 8 -0.47 8.21 -2.92
CA THR A 8 0.28 8.96 -3.94
C THR A 8 0.67 8.07 -5.11
N LYS A 9 1.24 6.90 -4.84
CA LYS A 9 1.65 5.94 -5.90
C LYS A 9 0.46 5.40 -6.69
N LEU A 10 -0.70 5.22 -6.05
CA LEU A 10 -1.95 4.87 -6.73
C LEU A 10 -2.37 5.94 -7.74
N VAL A 11 -2.30 7.23 -7.34
CA VAL A 11 -2.59 8.35 -8.24
C VAL A 11 -1.57 8.41 -9.39
N ASP A 12 -0.28 8.26 -9.11
CA ASP A 12 0.77 8.24 -10.13
C ASP A 12 0.57 7.13 -11.17
N LYS A 13 -0.02 6.01 -10.74
CA LYS A 13 -0.33 4.85 -11.59
C LYS A 13 -1.74 4.85 -12.18
N ASN A 14 -2.54 5.88 -11.92
CA ASN A 14 -3.96 5.92 -12.29
C ASN A 14 -4.73 4.66 -11.85
N MET A 15 -4.40 4.13 -10.66
CA MET A 15 -4.95 2.90 -10.10
C MET A 15 -5.85 3.24 -8.91
N THR A 16 -7.02 2.61 -8.86
CA THR A 16 -7.97 2.78 -7.76
C THR A 16 -7.66 1.87 -6.57
N GLU A 17 -8.16 2.22 -5.38
CA GLU A 17 -8.11 1.36 -4.18
C GLU A 17 -8.74 -0.03 -4.46
N TYR A 18 -9.76 -0.08 -5.32
CA TYR A 18 -10.42 -1.32 -5.72
C TYR A 18 -9.55 -2.22 -6.59
N GLU A 19 -8.88 -1.64 -7.60
CA GLU A 19 -7.94 -2.36 -8.46
C GLU A 19 -6.75 -2.86 -7.65
N LEU A 20 -6.22 -2.05 -6.72
CA LEU A 20 -5.18 -2.49 -5.79
C LEU A 20 -5.63 -3.75 -5.05
N GLY A 21 -6.87 -3.80 -4.54
CA GLY A 21 -7.40 -4.98 -3.87
C GLY A 21 -7.49 -6.21 -4.77
N LYS A 22 -7.92 -6.03 -6.02
CA LYS A 22 -7.95 -7.11 -7.01
C LYS A 22 -6.57 -7.66 -7.33
N VAL A 23 -5.60 -6.80 -7.58
CA VAL A 23 -4.24 -7.19 -7.99
C VAL A 23 -3.47 -7.84 -6.84
N THR A 24 -3.59 -7.28 -5.63
CA THR A 24 -2.90 -7.80 -4.43
C THR A 24 -3.60 -9.01 -3.80
N GLY A 25 -4.86 -9.26 -4.17
CA GLY A 25 -5.75 -10.19 -3.48
C GLY A 25 -6.12 -9.73 -2.06
N LEU A 26 -5.93 -8.44 -1.75
CA LEU A 26 -6.38 -7.85 -0.48
C LEU A 26 -7.85 -7.50 -0.58
N GLY A 27 -8.65 -8.03 0.34
CA GLY A 27 -10.07 -7.70 0.42
C GLY A 27 -10.31 -6.23 0.80
N ALA A 28 -11.47 -5.69 0.42
CA ALA A 28 -11.86 -4.31 0.73
C ALA A 28 -11.74 -3.95 2.22
N GLN A 29 -12.04 -4.89 3.13
CA GLN A 29 -11.86 -4.69 4.57
C GLN A 29 -10.40 -4.46 4.97
N GLN A 30 -9.45 -5.17 4.35
CA GLN A 30 -8.03 -5.01 4.65
C GLN A 30 -7.57 -3.63 4.18
N ILE A 31 -7.91 -3.23 2.95
CA ILE A 31 -7.60 -1.90 2.42
C ILE A 31 -8.19 -0.79 3.31
N HIS A 32 -9.43 -0.95 3.74
CA HIS A 32 -10.04 0.01 4.67
C HIS A 32 -9.29 0.08 6.02
N GLN A 33 -8.80 -1.04 6.54
CA GLN A 33 -7.99 -1.04 7.77
C GLN A 33 -6.63 -0.34 7.59
N PHE A 34 -5.97 -0.52 6.44
CA PHE A 34 -4.75 0.23 6.09
C PHE A 34 -5.00 1.74 6.11
N LYS A 35 -6.10 2.17 5.48
CA LYS A 35 -6.54 3.57 5.46
C LYS A 35 -6.85 4.12 6.85
N LYS A 36 -7.60 3.37 7.66
CA LYS A 36 -8.08 3.81 8.99
C LYS A 36 -6.96 3.85 10.04
N ARG A 37 -6.08 2.85 10.07
CA ARG A 37 -5.04 2.74 11.10
C ARG A 37 -3.74 3.43 10.73
N ASN A 38 -3.65 4.00 9.53
CA ASN A 38 -2.38 4.47 8.93
C ASN A 38 -1.26 3.41 8.99
N SER A 39 -1.69 2.15 9.09
CA SER A 39 -0.96 0.89 9.32
C SER A 39 0.48 1.08 9.78
N GLU A 40 0.65 1.27 11.09
CA GLU A 40 1.95 1.42 11.76
C GLU A 40 2.86 0.19 11.61
N ASN A 41 2.29 -1.01 11.38
CA ASN A 41 3.10 -2.21 11.16
C ASN A 41 2.36 -3.32 10.39
N PRO A 42 2.19 -3.21 9.07
CA PRO A 42 1.60 -4.26 8.26
C PRO A 42 2.51 -5.49 8.16
N ARG A 43 1.90 -6.66 7.95
CA ARG A 43 2.67 -7.90 7.71
C ARG A 43 3.54 -7.75 6.47
N TRP A 44 4.76 -8.26 6.54
CA TRP A 44 5.72 -8.24 5.42
C TRP A 44 5.12 -8.70 4.09
N LEU A 45 4.42 -9.85 4.08
CA LEU A 45 3.80 -10.36 2.86
C LEU A 45 2.77 -9.41 2.25
N THR A 46 2.06 -8.65 3.08
CA THR A 46 1.13 -7.62 2.60
C THR A 46 1.89 -6.45 1.97
N MET A 47 3.02 -6.06 2.55
CA MET A 47 3.88 -5.03 1.98
C MET A 47 4.45 -5.44 0.63
N VAL A 48 4.94 -6.68 0.50
CA VAL A 48 5.45 -7.24 -0.77
C VAL A 48 4.38 -7.17 -1.85
N LYS A 49 3.16 -7.67 -1.57
CA LYS A 49 2.04 -7.62 -2.52
C LYS A 49 1.72 -6.20 -3.00
N ILE A 50 1.69 -5.24 -2.08
CA ILE A 50 1.41 -3.84 -2.42
C ILE A 50 2.55 -3.25 -3.25
N ALA A 51 3.81 -3.55 -2.91
CA ALA A 51 4.99 -3.12 -3.67
C ALA A 51 4.94 -3.66 -5.10
N ASP A 52 4.66 -4.95 -5.27
CA ASP A 52 4.56 -5.63 -6.56
C ASP A 52 3.42 -5.05 -7.39
N ALA A 53 2.24 -4.86 -6.80
CA ALA A 53 1.08 -4.26 -7.50
C ALA A 53 1.34 -2.81 -7.92
N LEU A 54 2.12 -2.07 -7.13
CA LEU A 54 2.53 -0.72 -7.42
C LEU A 54 3.82 -0.64 -8.24
N ASP A 55 4.44 -1.76 -8.62
CA ASP A 55 5.74 -1.83 -9.33
C ASP A 55 6.80 -0.89 -8.72
N ILE A 56 6.95 -0.96 -7.40
CA ILE A 56 7.93 -0.16 -6.64
C ILE A 56 8.73 -1.05 -5.71
N SER A 57 9.93 -0.59 -5.34
CA SER A 57 10.69 -1.23 -4.27
C SER A 57 10.00 -1.07 -2.92
N LEU A 58 10.11 -2.09 -2.05
CA LEU A 58 9.70 -2.02 -0.65
C LEU A 58 10.38 -0.88 0.12
N ASP A 59 11.57 -0.47 -0.34
CA ASP A 59 12.33 0.61 0.28
C ASP A 59 11.63 1.97 0.16
N GLU A 60 10.76 2.16 -0.84
CA GLU A 60 9.95 3.37 -1.00
C GLU A 60 9.02 3.60 0.20
N PHE A 61 8.64 2.52 0.88
CA PHE A 61 7.82 2.60 2.08
C PHE A 61 8.59 3.00 3.33
N ARG A 62 9.91 2.79 3.39
CA ARG A 62 10.74 3.20 4.54
C ARG A 62 10.61 4.70 4.75
N GLU A 63 10.35 5.13 5.99
CA GLU A 63 10.53 6.54 6.31
C GLU A 63 12.04 6.83 6.22
N LYS A 64 12.42 7.87 5.48
CA LYS A 64 13.81 8.36 5.55
C LYS A 64 14.03 8.70 7.02
N GLY A 65 14.89 7.94 7.68
CA GLY A 65 15.27 8.21 9.06
C GLY A 65 15.64 9.68 9.19
N LYS A 66 15.15 10.32 10.26
CA LYS A 66 15.76 11.55 10.73
C LYS A 66 17.20 11.27 11.12
#